data_AF-A0A5C6AHI8-F1
#
_entry.id   AF-A0A5C6AHI8-F1
#
_cell.length_a   1.000
_cell.length_b   1.000
_cell.length_c   1.000
_cell.angle_alpha   90.00
_cell.angle_beta   90.00
_cell.angle_gamma   90.00
#
_symmetry.space_group_name_H-M   'P 1'
#
loop_
_entity.id
_entity.type
_entity.pdbx_description
1 polymer ?
#
loop_
_entity_poly.entity_id
_entity_poly.type
_entity_poly.pdbx_seq_one_letter_code
_entity_poly.pdbx_strand_id
1 'polypeptide(L)'
;MDGKNWRIRPPVDAIAVSEFFDWTIYTNRITLCPGFLGRIYGTFGLIRRGLLGTISLPPRSSPANPLLNLPISQLSEHLDASATDAERALVTDADQALAGLQQELNRIQRSMRLTLQEKLQGFVGRTLGSLELNMRLAKLIQGMLDQHGFRVRCHQCGHPAILRVSPRKGMNGGAFVFDHTIDGRRTFHGGSAQVPAITLVAKPQRNAK
;
A
#
# COMPACT_ATOMS: atom_id res chain seq x y z
N MET A 1 18.32 -35.96 41.62
CA MET A 1 19.34 -34.89 41.60
C MET A 1 19.95 -34.90 40.22
N ASP A 2 19.84 -33.79 39.51
CA ASP A 2 20.86 -33.29 38.57
C ASP A 2 20.30 -32.07 37.83
N GLY A 3 20.58 -30.91 38.42
CA GLY A 3 20.29 -29.62 37.83
C GLY A 3 21.33 -29.25 36.79
N LYS A 4 20.86 -28.66 35.68
CA LYS A 4 21.67 -27.81 34.83
C LYS A 4 20.98 -26.48 34.63
N ASN A 5 21.40 -25.58 35.52
CA ASN A 5 21.27 -24.14 35.54
C ASN A 5 21.79 -23.52 34.22
N TRP A 6 20.97 -22.72 33.54
CA TRP A 6 21.45 -21.75 32.55
C TRP A 6 20.74 -20.40 32.70
N ARG A 7 21.50 -19.50 33.32
CA ARG A 7 21.72 -18.08 33.04
C ARG A 7 20.56 -17.06 33.19
N ILE A 8 20.96 -16.06 33.98
CA ILE A 8 20.40 -14.76 34.31
C ILE A 8 20.17 -13.86 33.06
N ARG A 9 19.10 -13.05 33.12
CA ARG A 9 18.58 -12.05 32.15
C ARG A 9 19.53 -10.84 31.94
N PRO A 10 19.20 -9.90 31.02
CA PRO A 10 18.69 -8.61 31.54
C PRO A 10 17.55 -8.02 30.65
N PRO A 11 17.18 -6.73 30.75
CA PRO A 11 15.83 -6.27 31.08
C PRO A 11 14.99 -5.92 29.83
N VAL A 12 13.67 -5.92 30.02
CA VAL A 12 12.73 -5.32 29.07
C VAL A 12 12.72 -3.81 29.27
N ASP A 13 13.61 -3.11 28.56
CA ASP A 13 13.46 -1.67 28.41
C ASP A 13 12.36 -1.37 27.41
N ALA A 14 11.44 -0.54 27.87
CA ALA A 14 10.33 0.00 27.13
C ALA A 14 10.82 0.75 25.90
N ILE A 15 10.40 0.31 24.72
CA ILE A 15 10.41 1.15 23.53
C ILE A 15 8.95 1.53 23.26
N ALA A 16 8.60 2.73 23.71
CA ALA A 16 7.51 3.47 23.11
C ALA A 16 7.94 3.83 21.68
N VAL A 17 7.23 3.28 20.69
CA VAL A 17 7.24 3.83 19.32
C VAL A 17 5.80 4.19 18.99
N SER A 18 5.36 5.30 19.56
CA SER A 18 4.38 6.13 18.87
C SER A 18 5.16 6.94 17.85
N GLU A 19 5.14 6.55 16.59
CA GLU A 19 5.03 7.49 15.47
C GLU A 19 4.74 6.73 14.17
N PHE A 20 3.59 7.12 13.64
CA PHE A 20 2.93 6.63 12.45
C PHE A 20 3.70 7.12 11.22
N PHE A 21 4.22 6.21 10.39
CA PHE A 21 4.58 6.52 9.01
C PHE A 21 3.83 5.56 8.08
N ASP A 22 2.74 6.06 7.51
CA ASP A 22 2.02 5.43 6.41
C ASP A 22 2.84 5.64 5.13
N TRP A 23 3.74 4.70 4.84
CA TRP A 23 4.43 4.62 3.56
C TRP A 23 3.69 3.64 2.64
N THR A 24 2.54 4.08 2.15
CA THR A 24 1.96 3.50 0.95
C THR A 24 2.76 4.03 -0.25
N ILE A 25 3.55 3.17 -0.89
CA ILE A 25 4.28 3.49 -2.12
C ILE A 25 3.25 3.76 -3.23
N TYR A 26 3.05 5.03 -3.55
CA TYR A 26 2.21 5.51 -4.65
C TYR A 26 2.99 5.41 -5.96
N THR A 27 2.52 4.57 -6.88
CA THR A 27 2.92 4.63 -8.29
C THR A 27 1.94 5.52 -9.05
N ASN A 28 2.43 6.68 -9.50
CA ASN A 28 1.95 7.57 -10.57
C ASN A 28 0.44 7.59 -10.91
N ARG A 29 -0.28 8.56 -10.30
CA ARG A 29 -1.28 9.39 -11.00
C ARG A 29 -1.60 10.63 -10.16
N ILE A 30 -1.01 11.77 -10.51
CA ILE A 30 -1.45 13.07 -10.00
C ILE A 30 -2.80 13.35 -10.67
N THR A 31 -3.87 13.19 -9.91
CA THR A 31 -5.20 13.72 -10.28
C THR A 31 -5.42 14.91 -9.36
N LEU A 32 -5.29 16.12 -9.90
CA LEU A 32 -5.66 17.34 -9.20
C LEU A 32 -7.19 17.38 -9.08
N CYS A 33 -7.73 17.16 -7.88
CA CYS A 33 -9.13 17.44 -7.58
C CYS A 33 -9.27 18.92 -7.20
N PRO A 34 -10.09 19.72 -7.90
CA PRO A 34 -10.47 21.04 -7.43
C PRO A 34 -11.66 20.90 -6.47
N GLY A 35 -11.52 21.34 -5.22
CA GLY A 35 -12.64 21.25 -4.28
C GLY A 35 -12.32 21.62 -2.84
N PHE A 36 -11.78 22.81 -2.59
CA PHE A 36 -11.76 23.37 -1.25
C PHE A 36 -11.92 24.90 -1.31
N LEU A 37 -13.15 25.37 -1.44
CA LEU A 37 -13.48 26.77 -1.17
C LEU A 37 -14.27 26.84 0.13
N GLY A 38 -13.53 27.20 1.18
CA GLY A 38 -14.04 27.57 2.48
C GLY A 38 -14.80 28.90 2.42
N ARG A 39 -15.97 28.84 3.04
CA ARG A 39 -16.99 29.86 3.22
C ARG A 39 -16.49 31.00 4.12
N ILE A 40 -16.58 32.25 3.67
CA ILE A 40 -16.51 33.44 4.53
C ILE A 40 -17.69 34.35 4.20
N TYR A 41 -18.47 34.68 5.22
CA TYR A 41 -19.61 35.60 5.17
C TYR A 41 -19.11 37.05 5.17
N GLY A 42 -19.72 37.88 4.34
CA GLY A 42 -19.51 39.33 4.33
C GLY A 42 -20.67 40.04 3.65
N THR A 43 -21.64 40.45 4.45
CA THR A 43 -22.77 41.33 4.14
C THR A 43 -22.27 42.74 3.82
N PHE A 44 -22.71 43.39 2.74
CA PHE A 44 -23.04 44.83 2.68
C PHE A 44 -23.52 45.24 1.27
N GLY A 45 -24.58 46.06 1.23
CA GLY A 45 -24.66 47.16 0.26
C GLY A 45 -25.57 47.00 -0.97
N LEU A 46 -26.86 47.30 -0.80
CA LEU A 46 -27.77 47.75 -1.86
C LEU A 46 -27.21 48.97 -2.61
N ILE A 47 -27.11 48.94 -3.95
CA ILE A 47 -27.26 50.12 -4.83
C ILE A 47 -28.00 49.74 -6.13
N ARG A 48 -28.80 50.71 -6.59
CA ARG A 48 -29.87 50.76 -7.60
C ARG A 48 -29.55 50.36 -9.06
N ARG A 49 -30.63 49.88 -9.72
CA ARG A 49 -31.16 50.19 -11.08
C ARG A 49 -30.27 50.99 -12.04
N GLY A 50 -30.08 50.45 -13.24
CA GLY A 50 -29.78 51.27 -14.43
C GLY A 50 -29.40 50.49 -15.69
N LEU A 51 -30.27 50.56 -16.70
CA LEU A 51 -30.03 50.40 -18.15
C LEU A 51 -29.55 49.05 -18.71
N LEU A 52 -30.49 48.41 -19.42
CA LEU A 52 -30.26 47.49 -20.52
C LEU A 52 -29.52 48.22 -21.66
N GLY A 53 -28.25 47.88 -21.86
CA GLY A 53 -27.48 48.20 -23.06
C GLY A 53 -26.85 46.93 -23.60
N THR A 54 -27.39 46.38 -24.68
CA THR A 54 -26.79 45.27 -25.42
C THR A 54 -25.58 45.80 -26.19
N ILE A 55 -24.37 45.57 -25.64
CA ILE A 55 -23.12 45.79 -26.37
C ILE A 55 -22.90 44.54 -27.24
N SER A 56 -23.11 44.68 -28.55
CA SER A 56 -22.73 43.69 -29.55
C SER A 56 -21.20 43.71 -29.68
N LEU A 57 -20.54 42.66 -29.19
CA LEU A 57 -19.11 42.42 -29.42
C LEU A 57 -18.94 41.78 -30.80
N PRO A 58 -18.01 42.26 -31.64
CA PRO A 58 -17.68 41.57 -32.89
C PRO A 58 -17.05 40.20 -32.59
N PRO A 59 -17.24 39.19 -33.45
CA PRO A 59 -16.61 37.89 -33.28
C PRO A 59 -15.09 38.07 -33.33
N ARG A 60 -14.44 37.81 -32.20
CA ARG A 60 -12.98 37.70 -32.10
C ARG A 60 -12.60 36.39 -32.78
N SER A 61 -12.26 36.43 -34.06
CA SER A 61 -11.52 35.36 -34.71
C SER A 61 -10.12 35.34 -34.10
N SER A 62 -9.96 34.64 -32.96
CA SER A 62 -8.63 34.25 -32.50
C SER A 62 -7.97 33.47 -33.64
N PRO A 63 -6.75 33.84 -34.09
CA PRO A 63 -5.98 32.92 -34.90
C PRO A 63 -5.84 31.65 -34.08
N ALA A 64 -6.28 30.53 -34.66
CA ALA A 64 -6.14 29.21 -34.05
C ALA A 64 -4.67 29.06 -33.64
N ASN A 65 -4.41 28.96 -32.33
CA ASN A 65 -3.08 28.67 -31.84
C ASN A 65 -2.75 27.26 -32.34
N PRO A 66 -1.80 27.08 -33.27
CA PRO A 66 -1.58 25.80 -33.94
C PRO A 66 -1.14 24.69 -32.96
N LEU A 67 -0.80 25.05 -31.72
CA LEU A 67 -0.43 24.14 -30.66
C LEU A 67 -1.62 23.40 -29.99
N LEU A 68 -2.87 23.80 -30.24
CA LEU A 68 -4.04 23.17 -29.62
C LEU A 68 -4.62 21.98 -30.42
N ASN A 69 -4.09 21.71 -31.61
CA ASN A 69 -4.58 20.64 -32.50
C ASN A 69 -3.54 19.55 -32.80
N LEU A 70 -2.40 19.55 -32.09
CA LEU A 70 -1.39 18.51 -32.26
C LEU A 70 -1.78 17.25 -31.47
N PRO A 71 -1.61 16.05 -32.05
CA PRO A 71 -1.73 14.80 -31.29
C PRO A 71 -0.71 14.82 -30.15
N ILE A 72 -1.10 14.30 -28.97
CA ILE A 72 -0.29 14.32 -27.72
C ILE A 72 1.14 13.78 -27.95
N SER A 73 1.33 12.87 -28.91
CA SER A 73 2.63 12.33 -29.32
C SER A 73 3.61 13.38 -29.88
N GLN A 74 3.12 14.46 -30.48
CA GLN A 74 3.96 15.53 -31.08
C GLN A 74 4.25 16.68 -30.10
N LEU A 75 3.56 16.74 -28.97
CA LEU A 75 3.84 17.72 -27.90
C LEU A 75 5.07 17.35 -27.07
N SER A 76 5.37 16.05 -26.96
CA SER A 76 6.58 15.54 -26.30
C SER A 76 7.85 15.89 -27.08
N GLU A 77 7.83 15.78 -28.40
CA GLU A 77 9.02 16.00 -29.25
C GLU A 77 9.46 17.47 -29.31
N HIS A 78 8.56 18.43 -29.07
CA HIS A 78 8.89 19.85 -29.11
C HIS A 78 9.42 20.44 -27.80
N LEU A 79 9.19 19.79 -26.65
CA LEU A 79 9.72 20.25 -25.36
C LEU A 79 11.19 19.84 -25.16
N ASP A 80 11.63 18.77 -25.82
CA ASP A 80 13.00 18.25 -25.66
C ASP A 80 14.05 19.02 -26.49
N ALA A 81 13.65 19.74 -27.54
CA ALA A 81 14.56 20.42 -28.46
C ALA A 81 15.15 21.74 -27.93
N SER A 82 14.53 22.36 -26.91
CA SER A 82 14.99 23.62 -26.29
C SER A 82 15.71 23.44 -24.95
N ALA A 83 15.77 22.22 -24.42
CA ALA A 83 16.46 21.94 -23.17
C ALA A 83 17.97 22.12 -23.37
N THR A 84 18.58 22.95 -22.53
CA THR A 84 20.04 23.15 -22.56
C THR A 84 20.76 21.86 -22.19
N ASP A 85 21.97 21.63 -22.68
CA ASP A 85 22.74 20.41 -22.35
C ASP A 85 22.93 20.21 -20.84
N ALA A 86 22.98 21.32 -20.07
CA ALA A 86 23.00 21.30 -18.61
C ALA A 86 21.69 20.78 -18.00
N GLU A 87 20.54 21.13 -18.56
CA GLU A 87 19.22 20.65 -18.12
C GLU A 87 19.06 19.15 -18.41
N ARG A 88 19.55 18.69 -19.57
CA ARG A 88 19.58 17.26 -19.92
C ARG A 88 20.49 16.45 -19.01
N ALA A 89 21.66 17.00 -18.64
CA ALA A 89 22.57 16.36 -17.69
C ALA A 89 21.93 16.21 -16.30
N LEU A 90 21.26 17.25 -15.79
CA LEU A 90 20.58 17.20 -14.50
C LEU A 90 19.44 16.16 -14.45
N VAL A 91 18.63 16.07 -15.52
CA VAL A 91 17.58 15.05 -15.61
C VAL A 91 18.19 13.65 -15.63
N THR A 92 19.29 13.45 -16.36
CA THR A 92 20.01 12.17 -16.40
C THR A 92 20.55 11.77 -15.03
N ASP A 93 21.14 12.71 -14.29
CA ASP A 93 21.65 12.48 -12.93
C ASP A 93 20.51 12.14 -11.96
N ALA A 94 19.37 12.82 -12.06
CA ALA A 94 18.18 12.53 -11.26
C ALA A 94 17.62 11.14 -11.55
N ASP A 95 17.55 10.74 -12.83
CA ASP A 95 17.10 9.41 -13.23
C ASP A 95 18.03 8.32 -12.70
N GLN A 96 19.35 8.53 -12.75
CA GLN A 96 20.33 7.59 -12.18
C GLN A 96 20.19 7.48 -10.66
N ALA A 97 20.01 8.60 -9.96
CA ALA A 97 19.82 8.61 -8.51
C ALA A 97 18.53 7.88 -8.10
N LEU A 98 17.42 8.13 -8.81
CA LEU A 98 16.15 7.46 -8.57
C LEU A 98 16.22 5.96 -8.89
N ALA A 99 16.91 5.57 -9.97
CA ALA A 99 17.15 4.18 -10.29
C ALA A 99 17.96 3.47 -9.20
N GLY A 100 19.00 4.14 -8.67
CA GLY A 100 19.78 3.64 -7.54
C GLY A 100 18.93 3.43 -6.29
N LEU A 101 18.11 4.42 -5.93
CA LEU A 101 17.19 4.33 -4.80
C LEU A 101 16.17 3.19 -4.97
N GLN A 102 15.60 3.04 -6.16
CA GLN A 102 14.64 1.96 -6.45
C GLN A 102 15.30 0.57 -6.29
N GLN A 103 16.55 0.42 -6.70
CA GLN A 103 17.29 -0.83 -6.50
C GLN A 103 17.52 -1.11 -5.01
N GLU A 104 17.85 -0.11 -4.22
CA GLU A 104 18.05 -0.24 -2.77
C GLU A 104 16.74 -0.63 -2.07
N LEU A 105 15.62 0.04 -2.39
CA LEU A 105 14.30 -0.30 -1.87
C LEU A 105 13.92 -1.74 -2.19
N ASN A 106 14.17 -2.20 -3.42
CA ASN A 106 13.91 -3.58 -3.83
C ASN A 106 14.74 -4.59 -3.03
N ARG A 107 16.01 -4.27 -2.73
CA ARG A 107 16.89 -5.11 -1.90
C ARG A 107 16.37 -5.21 -0.46
N ILE A 108 15.98 -4.08 0.13
CA ILE A 108 15.44 -4.02 1.49
C ILE A 108 14.13 -4.82 1.59
N GLN A 109 13.18 -4.59 0.68
CA GLN A 109 11.91 -5.31 0.65
C GLN A 109 12.11 -6.82 0.49
N ARG A 110 13.04 -7.23 -0.38
CA ARG A 110 13.39 -8.65 -0.56
C ARG A 110 13.96 -9.24 0.73
N SER A 111 14.91 -8.55 1.37
CA SER A 111 15.53 -8.98 2.63
C SER A 111 14.49 -9.12 3.75
N MET A 112 13.61 -8.13 3.90
CA MET A 112 12.51 -8.15 4.85
C MET A 112 11.59 -9.35 4.63
N ARG A 113 11.15 -9.60 3.40
CA ARG A 113 10.30 -10.75 3.06
C ARG A 113 10.96 -12.08 3.44
N LEU A 114 12.23 -12.27 3.07
CA LEU A 114 12.97 -13.52 3.34
C LEU A 114 13.15 -13.74 4.85
N THR A 115 13.51 -12.68 5.57
CA THR A 115 13.70 -12.72 7.03
C THR A 115 12.40 -13.06 7.74
N LEU A 116 11.30 -12.37 7.41
CA LEU A 116 9.99 -12.65 7.99
C LEU A 116 9.54 -14.08 7.70
N GLN A 117 9.73 -14.55 6.47
CA GLN A 117 9.38 -15.92 6.10
C GLN A 117 10.16 -16.94 6.94
N GLU A 118 11.48 -16.78 7.05
CA GLU A 118 12.35 -17.65 7.84
C GLU A 118 11.90 -17.70 9.31
N LYS A 119 11.68 -16.55 9.95
CA LYS A 119 11.23 -16.50 11.35
C LYS A 119 9.85 -17.11 11.54
N LEU A 120 8.94 -16.92 10.58
CA LEU A 120 7.62 -17.51 10.61
C LEU A 120 7.63 -19.03 10.43
N GLN A 121 8.63 -19.60 9.72
CA GLN A 121 8.76 -21.06 9.64
C GLN A 121 8.96 -21.72 10.99
N GLY A 122 9.51 -21.01 11.99
CA GLY A 122 9.65 -21.52 13.35
C GLY A 122 8.32 -21.89 14.02
N PHE A 123 7.18 -21.41 13.52
CA PHE A 123 5.85 -21.73 14.04
C PHE A 123 5.17 -22.90 13.31
N VAL A 124 5.65 -23.30 12.14
CA VAL A 124 5.01 -24.35 11.33
C VAL A 124 4.95 -25.67 12.09
N GLY A 125 3.81 -26.36 12.00
CA GLY A 125 3.55 -27.60 12.74
C GLY A 125 3.23 -27.39 14.22
N ARG A 126 3.33 -26.16 14.76
CA ARG A 126 2.97 -25.89 16.15
C ARG A 126 1.47 -25.64 16.30
N THR A 127 0.98 -25.88 17.51
CA THR A 127 -0.33 -25.45 17.98
C THR A 127 -0.19 -25.04 19.44
N LEU A 128 -0.88 -23.99 19.86
CA LEU A 128 -0.86 -23.52 21.25
C LEU A 128 -1.89 -24.21 22.13
N GLY A 129 -2.56 -25.26 21.63
CA GLY A 129 -3.47 -26.12 22.39
C GLY A 129 -4.84 -25.51 22.73
N SER A 130 -4.96 -24.18 22.69
CA SER A 130 -6.21 -23.44 22.91
C SER A 130 -6.60 -22.65 21.67
N LEU A 131 -7.90 -22.66 21.35
CA LEU A 131 -8.49 -21.85 20.28
C LEU A 131 -8.12 -20.36 20.44
N GLU A 132 -8.22 -19.83 21.66
CA GLU A 132 -7.95 -18.41 21.94
C GLU A 132 -6.49 -18.07 21.64
N LEU A 133 -5.56 -18.91 22.10
CA LEU A 133 -4.12 -18.71 21.87
C LEU A 133 -3.78 -18.80 20.37
N ASN A 134 -4.35 -19.77 19.66
CA ASN A 134 -4.15 -19.91 18.22
C ASN A 134 -4.73 -18.73 17.43
N MET A 135 -5.92 -18.23 17.81
CA MET A 135 -6.52 -17.03 17.22
C MET A 135 -5.65 -15.79 17.47
N ARG A 136 -5.11 -15.64 18.68
CA ARG A 136 -4.19 -14.54 19.02
C ARG A 136 -2.91 -14.63 18.19
N LEU A 137 -2.30 -15.81 18.09
CA LEU A 137 -1.12 -16.03 17.26
C LEU A 137 -1.36 -15.65 15.79
N ALA A 138 -2.45 -16.16 15.20
CA ALA A 138 -2.80 -15.84 13.82
C ALA A 138 -3.02 -14.33 13.63
N LYS A 139 -3.69 -13.66 14.58
CA LYS A 139 -3.91 -12.20 14.54
C LYS A 139 -2.59 -11.42 14.61
N LEU A 140 -1.66 -11.82 15.46
CA LEU A 140 -0.34 -11.17 15.57
C LEU A 140 0.48 -11.33 14.29
N ILE A 141 0.52 -12.55 13.73
CA ILE A 141 1.19 -12.82 12.45
C ILE A 141 0.57 -11.95 11.36
N GLN A 142 -0.76 -11.92 11.25
CA GLN A 142 -1.43 -11.11 10.23
C GLN A 142 -1.22 -9.62 10.41
N GLY A 143 -1.27 -9.11 11.64
CA GLY A 143 -1.01 -7.69 11.92
C GLY A 143 0.38 -7.27 11.44
N MET A 144 1.40 -8.07 11.76
CA MET A 144 2.77 -7.84 11.31
C MET A 144 2.89 -7.89 9.77
N LEU A 145 2.27 -8.90 9.13
CA LEU A 145 2.32 -9.01 7.66
C LEU A 145 1.60 -7.85 6.97
N ASP A 146 0.45 -7.42 7.51
CA ASP A 146 -0.32 -6.30 6.95
C ASP A 146 0.44 -4.97 7.04
N GLN A 147 1.20 -4.75 8.13
CA GLN A 147 2.05 -3.57 8.31
C GLN A 147 3.16 -3.48 7.26
N HIS A 148 3.72 -4.62 6.85
CA HIS A 148 4.82 -4.69 5.89
C HIS A 148 4.36 -5.00 4.45
N GLY A 149 3.07 -4.92 4.16
CA GLY A 149 2.55 -5.11 2.79
C GLY A 149 2.65 -6.54 2.27
N PHE A 150 2.56 -7.55 3.16
CA PHE A 150 2.60 -8.96 2.80
C PHE A 150 1.29 -9.69 3.07
N ARG A 151 1.10 -10.80 2.37
CA ARG A 151 0.04 -11.80 2.59
C ARG A 151 0.65 -13.19 2.61
N VAL A 152 -0.08 -14.14 3.20
CA VAL A 152 0.34 -15.55 3.12
C VAL A 152 -0.21 -16.14 1.82
N ARG A 153 0.62 -16.86 1.07
CA ARG A 153 0.19 -17.62 -0.10
C ARG A 153 -0.59 -18.84 0.35
N CYS A 154 -1.82 -18.99 -0.14
CA CYS A 154 -2.58 -20.22 0.07
C CYS A 154 -1.91 -21.38 -0.68
N HIS A 155 -1.68 -22.52 -0.01
CA HIS A 155 -1.08 -23.69 -0.66
C HIS A 155 -2.05 -24.43 -1.59
N GLN A 156 -3.37 -24.25 -1.43
CA GLN A 156 -4.37 -24.93 -2.28
C GLN A 156 -4.59 -24.21 -3.60
N CYS A 157 -4.74 -22.88 -3.58
CA CYS A 157 -5.06 -22.10 -4.79
C CYS A 157 -3.97 -21.11 -5.21
N GLY A 158 -2.89 -20.95 -4.45
CA GLY A 158 -1.81 -20.02 -4.75
C GLY A 158 -2.13 -18.53 -4.55
N HIS A 159 -3.37 -18.17 -4.21
CA HIS A 159 -3.78 -16.78 -4.05
C HIS A 159 -3.27 -16.17 -2.73
N PRO A 160 -3.06 -14.83 -2.68
CA PRO A 160 -2.82 -14.12 -1.43
C PRO A 160 -4.01 -14.29 -0.47
N ALA A 161 -3.72 -14.67 0.77
CA ALA A 161 -4.72 -14.99 1.78
C ALA A 161 -4.35 -14.42 3.15
N ILE A 162 -5.36 -14.34 4.00
CA ILE A 162 -5.28 -13.98 5.42
C ILE A 162 -5.30 -15.29 6.21
N LEU A 163 -4.27 -15.54 7.03
CA LEU A 163 -4.26 -16.66 7.95
C LEU A 163 -5.23 -16.37 9.10
N ARG A 164 -6.18 -17.28 9.32
CA ARG A 164 -7.13 -17.21 10.44
C ARG A 164 -7.19 -18.54 11.16
N VAL A 165 -7.82 -18.52 12.33
CA VAL A 165 -8.22 -19.73 13.04
C VAL A 165 -9.74 -19.72 13.15
N SER A 166 -10.36 -20.81 12.72
CA SER A 166 -11.80 -21.01 12.78
C SER A 166 -12.14 -22.14 13.76
N PRO A 167 -13.13 -21.95 14.66
CA PRO A 167 -13.61 -23.03 15.51
C PRO A 167 -14.15 -24.19 14.66
N ARG A 168 -13.85 -25.43 15.04
CA ARG A 168 -14.42 -26.63 14.42
C ARG A 168 -14.73 -27.69 15.47
N LYS A 169 -15.84 -28.41 15.28
CA LYS A 169 -16.22 -29.52 16.16
C LYS A 169 -15.11 -30.57 16.16
N GLY A 170 -14.73 -31.05 17.35
CA GLY A 170 -13.67 -32.04 17.51
C GLY A 170 -12.24 -31.50 17.48
N MET A 171 -12.03 -30.17 17.36
CA MET A 171 -10.71 -29.54 17.43
C MET A 171 -10.66 -28.42 18.46
N ASN A 172 -10.16 -28.73 19.66
CA ASN A 172 -10.07 -27.80 20.78
C ASN A 172 -9.25 -26.53 20.44
N GLY A 173 -8.24 -26.66 19.59
CA GLY A 173 -7.40 -25.55 19.13
C GLY A 173 -7.93 -24.77 17.93
N GLY A 174 -9.08 -25.16 17.36
CA GLY A 174 -9.56 -24.65 16.07
C GLY A 174 -8.73 -25.12 14.88
N ALA A 175 -9.11 -24.64 13.69
CA ALA A 175 -8.50 -24.96 12.42
C ALA A 175 -7.82 -23.72 11.83
N PHE A 176 -6.54 -23.79 11.50
CA PHE A 176 -5.87 -22.77 10.70
C PHE A 176 -6.40 -22.82 9.26
N VAL A 177 -6.92 -21.69 8.79
CA VAL A 177 -7.51 -21.54 7.46
C VAL A 177 -6.91 -20.34 6.74
N PHE A 178 -6.81 -20.45 5.43
CA PHE A 178 -6.50 -19.35 4.52
C PHE A 178 -7.82 -18.74 4.07
N ASP A 179 -8.06 -17.48 4.46
CA ASP A 179 -9.22 -16.69 4.06
C ASP A 179 -8.84 -15.77 2.90
N HIS A 180 -9.52 -15.94 1.77
CA HIS A 180 -9.26 -15.19 0.55
C HIS A 180 -10.57 -14.80 -0.11
N THR A 181 -10.53 -13.72 -0.89
CA THR A 181 -11.64 -13.27 -1.73
C THR A 181 -11.25 -13.51 -3.18
N ILE A 182 -11.91 -14.46 -3.84
CA ILE A 182 -11.73 -14.77 -5.27
C ILE A 182 -13.05 -14.43 -5.96
N ASP A 183 -12.98 -13.66 -7.05
CA ASP A 183 -14.15 -13.27 -7.86
C ASP A 183 -15.30 -12.67 -7.04
N GLY A 184 -14.96 -11.86 -6.03
CA GLY A 184 -15.91 -11.22 -5.12
C GLY A 184 -16.54 -12.15 -4.08
N ARG A 185 -16.17 -13.44 -4.05
CA ARG A 185 -16.64 -14.42 -3.08
C ARG A 185 -15.55 -14.74 -2.06
N ARG A 186 -15.95 -14.82 -0.79
CA ARG A 186 -15.07 -15.23 0.30
C ARG A 186 -14.99 -16.75 0.36
N THR A 187 -13.78 -17.28 0.28
CA THR A 187 -13.49 -18.71 0.27
C THR A 187 -12.46 -19.05 1.36
N PHE A 188 -12.55 -20.27 1.88
CA PHE A 188 -11.66 -20.75 2.94
C PHE A 188 -10.97 -22.04 2.50
N HIS A 189 -9.65 -22.04 2.56
CA HIS A 189 -8.80 -23.18 2.24
C HIS A 189 -8.02 -23.67 3.45
N GLY A 190 -7.64 -24.95 3.47
CA GLY A 190 -6.93 -25.59 4.58
C GLY A 190 -7.86 -26.13 5.69
N GLY A 191 -7.45 -25.98 6.95
CA GLY A 191 -8.18 -26.49 8.12
C GLY A 191 -7.38 -27.41 9.04
N SER A 192 -6.06 -27.30 9.07
CA SER A 192 -5.21 -28.07 9.99
C SER A 192 -5.27 -27.53 11.42
N ALA A 193 -5.15 -28.41 12.42
CA ALA A 193 -5.04 -28.01 13.83
C ALA A 193 -3.70 -27.32 14.18
N GLN A 194 -2.71 -27.49 13.29
CA GLN A 194 -1.36 -26.94 13.40
C GLN A 194 -1.16 -25.81 12.40
N VAL A 195 -0.23 -24.91 12.70
CA VAL A 195 0.16 -23.81 11.80
C VAL A 195 0.66 -24.40 10.47
N PRO A 196 0.05 -24.03 9.33
CA PRO A 196 0.45 -24.53 8.02
C PRO A 196 1.76 -23.90 7.55
N ALA A 197 2.39 -24.48 6.52
CA ALA A 197 3.57 -23.88 5.89
C ALA A 197 3.27 -22.43 5.43
N ILE A 198 4.15 -21.50 5.80
CA ILE A 198 3.97 -20.07 5.52
C ILE A 198 4.87 -19.71 4.34
N THR A 199 4.27 -19.21 3.27
CA THR A 199 4.98 -18.59 2.13
C THR A 199 4.45 -17.17 1.96
N LEU A 200 5.33 -16.18 1.81
CA LEU A 200 4.92 -14.78 1.75
C LEU A 200 4.84 -14.27 0.31
N VAL A 201 3.76 -13.56 0.00
CA VAL A 201 3.53 -12.85 -1.26
C VAL A 201 3.22 -11.37 -0.98
N ALA A 202 3.43 -10.52 -1.97
CA ALA A 202 3.04 -9.11 -1.86
C ALA A 202 1.53 -8.98 -1.67
N LYS A 203 1.11 -8.00 -0.87
CA LYS A 203 -0.30 -7.66 -0.70
C LYS A 203 -0.84 -7.11 -2.03
N PRO A 204 -1.94 -7.69 -2.56
CA PRO A 204 -2.53 -7.18 -3.79
C PRO A 204 -3.02 -5.76 -3.59
N GLN A 205 -2.90 -4.93 -4.63
CA GLN A 205 -3.42 -3.57 -4.61
C GLN A 205 -4.94 -3.61 -4.41
N ARG A 206 -5.44 -2.75 -3.53
CA ARG A 206 -6.88 -2.58 -3.36
C ARG A 206 -7.37 -1.78 -4.55
N ASN A 207 -8.06 -2.43 -5.49
CA ASN A 207 -8.76 -1.70 -6.53
C ASN A 207 -9.78 -0.79 -5.82
N ALA A 208 -9.60 0.53 -5.96
CA ALA A 208 -10.64 1.48 -5.59
C ALA A 208 -11.84 1.18 -6.49
N LYS A 209 -12.97 0.85 -5.86
CA LYS A 209 -14.21 0.52 -6.54
C LYS A 209 -15.10 1.75 -6.54
#